data_AF-A0A2N1QNQ3-F1
#
_entry.id   AF-A0A2N1QNQ3-F1
#
_cell.length_a   1.000
_cell.length_b   1.000
_cell.length_c   1.000
_cell.angle_alpha   90.00
_cell.angle_beta   90.00
_cell.angle_gamma   90.00
#
_symmetry.space_group_name_H-M   'P 1'
#
loop_
_entity.id
_entity.type
_entity.pdbx_description
1 polymer ?
#
loop_
_entity_poly.entity_id
_entity_poly.type
_entity_poly.pdbx_seq_one_letter_code
_entity_poly.pdbx_strand_id
1 'polypeptide(L)'
;MDATGKVTGIKVGTATITATTVDGGKTASCAVTVNPLGVTGVSLNSTTLALYVSDSASLTATIAPTNAANQNLTWTSAKPDIATVDGSGMVTGIKAGTTVITVTTADGGFSASCTVTVTNLFIVDAATGTITGMNDSRANIEIPAAVDGVPITAIGNHAFEYDNLASIIIPNTVTAIGTQAFFQCQNLNTVTFAADSKLTTIGANAFNSAGLRTSLTLPDSVTSIGQGAFSNSALTTIGLPAGLTAISDNMFKSCASLTKVVLPTTVQTIGNSAFSGCTGLTEIAIPDGVTVIPDSAFDGCWALASVQLPSGLTTIGTNGFYRCEALKSITLPASLETIGQQAFDEAGTVDDPNRIITKLKITFAGNAPTLATGIGLNFAKGTTIQYYAGCTGFAGVQPWKDPSMYTLVELNAQPITNTAISGVTIPFNGDTPVTAITADPQYTGTVSWTETISGTPVTNFMAWLFVRADSGGAHRSVTVWYNSQYNDAKLGSGTRGQRLSDFLWSDSRCHHNPSGNVIRPLLYNHRLNSSNNLLFQSDRR
;
A
#
# COMPACT_ATOMS: atom_id res chain seq x y z
N MET A 1 -58.54 -8.53 -47.82
CA MET A 1 -59.95 -8.92 -47.96
C MET A 1 -59.99 -10.43 -47.96
N ASP A 2 -60.88 -11.06 -47.18
CA ASP A 2 -61.04 -12.52 -47.23
C ASP A 2 -62.02 -12.95 -48.33
N ALA A 3 -62.21 -14.27 -48.50
CA ALA A 3 -63.08 -14.84 -49.53
C ALA A 3 -64.57 -14.46 -49.38
N THR A 4 -64.98 -13.87 -48.25
CA THR A 4 -66.35 -13.41 -47.99
C THR A 4 -66.55 -11.91 -48.28
N GLY A 5 -65.49 -11.21 -48.69
CA GLY A 5 -65.53 -9.76 -48.91
C GLY A 5 -65.27 -8.94 -47.65
N LYS A 6 -64.87 -9.55 -46.52
CA LYS A 6 -64.51 -8.81 -45.31
C LYS A 6 -63.21 -8.04 -45.53
N VAL A 7 -63.23 -6.73 -45.27
CA VAL A 7 -62.08 -5.84 -45.44
C VAL A 7 -61.46 -5.54 -44.07
N THR A 8 -60.14 -5.71 -43.95
CA THR A 8 -59.36 -5.36 -42.74
C THR A 8 -58.42 -4.23 -43.09
N GLY A 9 -58.45 -3.12 -42.33
CA GLY A 9 -57.49 -2.04 -42.49
C GLY A 9 -56.11 -2.47 -42.00
N ILE A 10 -55.08 -2.30 -42.83
CA ILE A 10 -53.68 -2.71 -42.52
C ILE A 10 -52.80 -1.50 -42.22
N LYS A 11 -52.95 -0.42 -42.98
CA LYS A 11 -52.16 0.81 -42.86
C LYS A 11 -53.03 2.01 -43.20
N VAL A 12 -52.76 3.14 -42.56
CA VAL A 12 -53.40 4.43 -42.84
C VAL A 12 -53.24 4.78 -44.31
N GLY A 13 -54.32 5.27 -44.93
CA GLY A 13 -54.37 5.66 -46.33
C GLY A 13 -55.66 5.22 -47.01
N THR A 14 -55.76 5.55 -48.29
CA THR A 14 -56.87 5.14 -49.14
C THR A 14 -56.46 3.95 -49.99
N ALA A 15 -57.34 2.94 -50.04
CA ALA A 15 -57.23 1.81 -50.94
C ALA A 15 -58.51 1.70 -51.75
N THR A 16 -58.40 1.37 -53.03
CA THR A 16 -59.57 1.05 -53.85
C THR A 16 -59.73 -0.47 -53.88
N ILE A 17 -60.89 -0.96 -53.45
CA ILE A 17 -61.25 -2.37 -53.56
C ILE A 17 -62.12 -2.51 -54.80
N THR A 18 -61.69 -3.33 -55.76
CA THR A 18 -62.42 -3.60 -56.99
C THR A 18 -62.84 -5.06 -57.04
N ALA A 19 -64.15 -5.30 -57.18
CA ALA A 19 -64.70 -6.61 -57.49
C ALA A 19 -64.90 -6.71 -59.00
N THR A 20 -64.46 -7.82 -59.59
CA THR A 20 -64.55 -8.10 -61.03
C THR A 20 -65.30 -9.40 -61.24
N THR A 21 -66.22 -9.47 -62.20
CA THR A 21 -66.89 -10.72 -62.58
C THR A 21 -65.87 -11.74 -63.13
N VAL A 22 -66.17 -13.04 -63.01
CA VAL A 22 -65.23 -14.12 -63.38
C VAL A 22 -64.81 -14.07 -64.85
N ASP A 23 -65.70 -13.60 -65.73
CA ASP A 23 -65.44 -13.38 -67.16
C ASP A 23 -64.66 -12.09 -67.46
N GLY A 24 -64.30 -11.30 -66.44
CA GLY A 24 -63.55 -10.05 -66.55
C GLY A 24 -64.35 -8.86 -67.07
N GLY A 25 -65.62 -9.04 -67.46
CA GLY A 25 -66.37 -8.06 -68.26
C GLY A 25 -67.04 -6.93 -67.47
N LYS A 26 -67.17 -7.06 -66.16
CA LYS A 26 -67.85 -6.07 -65.28
C LYS A 26 -67.07 -5.86 -63.99
N THR A 27 -66.98 -4.61 -63.54
CA THR A 27 -66.32 -4.25 -62.28
C THR A 27 -67.19 -3.32 -61.44
N ALA A 28 -67.02 -3.39 -60.12
CA ALA A 28 -67.53 -2.41 -59.16
C ALA A 28 -66.40 -2.07 -58.18
N SER A 29 -66.22 -0.79 -57.86
CA SER A 29 -65.13 -0.34 -56.99
C SER A 29 -65.63 0.50 -55.83
N CYS A 30 -64.97 0.36 -54.67
CA CYS A 30 -65.21 1.17 -53.48
C CYS A 30 -63.88 1.71 -52.95
N ALA A 31 -63.81 3.02 -52.72
CA ALA A 31 -62.68 3.62 -52.02
C ALA A 31 -62.85 3.39 -50.51
N VAL A 32 -61.90 2.66 -49.91
CA VAL A 32 -61.82 2.43 -48.48
C VAL A 32 -60.73 3.33 -47.91
N THR A 33 -61.11 4.19 -46.97
CA THR A 33 -60.16 5.04 -46.23
C THR A 33 -59.89 4.42 -44.86
N VAL A 34 -58.63 4.12 -44.57
CA VAL A 34 -58.18 3.76 -43.23
C VAL A 34 -57.69 5.03 -42.55
N ASN A 35 -58.46 5.51 -41.58
CA ASN A 35 -58.12 6.71 -40.83
C ASN A 35 -57.00 6.44 -39.82
N PRO A 36 -56.13 7.43 -39.53
CA PRO A 36 -55.18 7.32 -38.42
C PRO A 36 -55.95 7.14 -37.10
N LEU A 37 -55.53 6.15 -36.30
CA LEU A 37 -56.03 6.01 -34.94
C LEU A 37 -55.43 7.13 -34.10
N GLY A 38 -56.29 7.95 -33.50
CA GLY A 38 -55.89 8.93 -32.50
C GLY A 38 -55.36 8.25 -31.25
N VAL A 39 -54.52 8.96 -30.51
CA VAL A 39 -54.14 8.52 -29.16
C VAL A 39 -55.37 8.58 -28.26
N THR A 40 -55.54 7.60 -27.38
CA THR A 40 -56.62 7.52 -26.40
C THR A 40 -56.12 7.49 -24.96
N GLY A 41 -54.81 7.45 -24.77
CA GLY A 41 -54.18 7.43 -23.45
C GLY A 41 -52.67 7.21 -23.52
N VAL A 42 -52.00 7.54 -22.42
CA VAL A 42 -50.62 7.16 -22.14
C VAL A 42 -50.54 6.64 -20.70
N SER A 43 -49.74 5.60 -20.47
CA SER A 43 -49.48 5.04 -19.13
C SER A 43 -47.97 4.89 -18.90
N LEU A 44 -47.56 4.81 -17.63
CA LEU A 44 -46.18 4.53 -17.24
C LEU A 44 -46.09 3.13 -16.61
N ASN A 45 -44.91 2.51 -16.73
CA ASN A 45 -44.59 1.25 -16.06
C ASN A 45 -44.53 1.37 -14.52
N SER A 46 -44.36 2.59 -13.99
CA SER A 46 -44.42 2.87 -12.56
C SER A 46 -45.00 4.25 -12.27
N THR A 47 -45.68 4.37 -11.13
CA THR A 47 -46.21 5.63 -10.58
C THR A 47 -45.34 6.22 -9.47
N THR A 48 -44.37 5.45 -8.97
CA THR A 48 -43.38 5.90 -7.98
C THR A 48 -41.99 5.38 -8.33
N LEU A 49 -40.96 6.17 -8.02
CA LEU A 49 -39.57 5.81 -8.22
C LEU A 49 -38.72 6.36 -7.07
N ALA A 50 -37.97 5.48 -6.42
CA ALA A 50 -36.98 5.88 -5.41
C ALA A 50 -35.58 5.79 -6.02
N LEU A 51 -34.80 6.87 -5.89
CA LEU A 51 -33.43 6.96 -6.38
C LEU A 51 -32.54 7.53 -5.27
N TYR A 52 -31.25 7.20 -5.29
CA TYR A 52 -30.27 8.01 -4.60
C TYR A 52 -29.74 9.12 -5.52
N VAL A 53 -29.15 10.17 -4.94
CA VAL A 53 -28.47 11.21 -5.72
C VAL A 53 -27.44 10.57 -6.67
N SER A 54 -27.41 11.04 -7.92
CA SER A 54 -26.62 10.54 -9.05
C SER A 54 -27.03 9.18 -9.64
N ASP A 55 -27.96 8.45 -9.02
CA ASP A 55 -28.52 7.24 -9.65
C ASP A 55 -29.45 7.61 -10.80
N SER A 56 -29.68 6.65 -11.71
CA SER A 56 -30.65 6.79 -12.78
C SER A 56 -31.48 5.52 -12.97
N ALA A 57 -32.72 5.67 -13.43
CA ALA A 57 -33.60 4.56 -13.80
C ALA A 57 -34.55 4.96 -14.94
N SER A 58 -34.94 3.98 -15.75
CA SER A 58 -35.83 4.20 -16.89
C SER A 58 -37.31 4.11 -16.50
N LEU A 59 -38.09 5.11 -16.91
CA LEU A 59 -39.54 5.05 -17.01
C LEU A 59 -39.94 4.75 -18.45
N THR A 60 -40.80 3.74 -18.61
CA THR A 60 -41.31 3.34 -19.92
C THR A 60 -42.75 3.81 -20.05
N ALA A 61 -43.00 4.66 -21.05
CA ALA A 61 -44.34 5.11 -21.39
C ALA A 61 -44.95 4.22 -22.49
N THR A 62 -46.25 3.91 -22.36
CA THR A 62 -47.01 3.11 -23.35
C THR A 62 -48.20 3.92 -23.84
N ILE A 63 -48.26 4.16 -25.16
CA ILE A 63 -49.38 4.85 -25.81
C ILE A 63 -50.48 3.84 -26.16
N ALA A 64 -51.74 4.20 -25.87
CA ALA A 64 -52.91 3.44 -26.26
C ALA A 64 -53.69 4.16 -27.39
N PRO A 65 -54.17 3.44 -28.41
CA PRO A 65 -53.79 2.07 -28.76
C PRO A 65 -52.34 2.01 -29.26
N THR A 66 -51.71 0.83 -29.19
CA THR A 66 -50.29 0.64 -29.55
C THR A 66 -49.98 0.97 -31.02
N ASN A 67 -50.99 0.98 -31.89
CA ASN A 67 -50.90 1.35 -33.30
C ASN A 67 -51.44 2.77 -33.60
N ALA A 68 -51.56 3.63 -32.58
CA ALA A 68 -51.88 5.04 -32.79
C ALA A 68 -50.88 5.68 -33.75
N ALA A 69 -51.36 6.59 -34.60
CA ALA A 69 -50.55 7.18 -35.67
C ALA A 69 -49.44 8.10 -35.13
N ASN A 70 -49.66 8.72 -33.98
CA ASN A 70 -48.67 9.56 -33.29
C ASN A 70 -48.10 8.80 -32.09
N GLN A 71 -46.80 8.47 -32.16
CA GLN A 71 -46.07 7.77 -31.09
C GLN A 71 -45.10 8.69 -30.35
N ASN A 72 -45.16 9.99 -30.60
CA ASN A 72 -44.24 10.96 -30.01
C ASN A 72 -44.67 11.32 -28.59
N LEU A 73 -43.68 11.43 -27.71
CA LEU A 73 -43.83 11.76 -26.30
C LEU A 73 -42.97 12.95 -25.93
N THR A 74 -43.44 13.74 -24.97
CA THR A 74 -42.66 14.80 -24.32
C THR A 74 -42.55 14.48 -22.84
N TRP A 75 -41.34 14.53 -22.31
CA TRP A 75 -41.04 14.30 -20.91
C TRP A 75 -40.70 15.61 -20.20
N THR A 76 -41.20 15.77 -18.98
CA THR A 76 -40.97 16.97 -18.17
C THR A 76 -40.75 16.60 -16.70
N SER A 77 -39.94 17.37 -16.00
CA SER A 77 -39.80 17.31 -14.54
C SER A 77 -40.33 18.59 -13.91
N ALA A 78 -41.16 18.45 -12.87
CA ALA A 78 -41.70 19.59 -12.13
C ALA A 78 -40.61 20.36 -11.34
N LYS A 79 -39.57 19.66 -10.91
CA LYS A 79 -38.40 20.20 -10.19
C LYS A 79 -37.12 19.55 -10.72
N PRO A 80 -36.55 20.05 -11.83
CA PRO A 80 -35.35 19.50 -12.45
C PRO A 80 -34.09 19.53 -11.56
N ASP A 81 -34.08 20.39 -10.54
CA ASP A 81 -33.04 20.46 -9.52
C ASP A 81 -33.05 19.26 -8.55
N ILE A 82 -34.18 18.54 -8.44
CA ILE A 82 -34.31 17.30 -7.67
C ILE A 82 -34.05 16.08 -8.55
N ALA A 83 -34.71 16.00 -9.71
CA ALA A 83 -34.47 14.94 -10.70
C ALA A 83 -34.81 15.41 -12.11
N THR A 84 -34.01 15.00 -13.09
CA THR A 84 -34.21 15.27 -14.51
C THR A 84 -34.72 14.03 -15.24
N VAL A 85 -35.33 14.21 -16.40
CA VAL A 85 -35.72 13.13 -17.32
C VAL A 85 -35.30 13.48 -18.74
N ASP A 86 -34.71 12.54 -19.46
CA ASP A 86 -34.35 12.73 -20.87
C ASP A 86 -35.50 12.34 -21.84
N GLY A 87 -35.29 12.51 -23.14
CA GLY A 87 -36.29 12.20 -24.15
C GLY A 87 -36.65 10.70 -24.26
N SER A 88 -35.84 9.80 -23.68
CA SER A 88 -36.07 8.36 -23.66
C SER A 88 -36.83 7.90 -22.40
N GLY A 89 -37.05 8.79 -21.43
CA GLY A 89 -37.61 8.44 -20.14
C GLY A 89 -36.57 8.00 -19.09
N MET A 90 -35.27 8.21 -19.33
CA MET A 90 -34.25 8.00 -18.30
C MET A 90 -34.34 9.11 -17.27
N VAL A 91 -34.64 8.77 -16.03
CA VAL A 91 -34.72 9.68 -14.89
C VAL A 91 -33.41 9.63 -14.11
N THR A 92 -32.83 10.78 -13.77
CA THR A 92 -31.59 10.90 -12.97
C THR A 92 -31.86 11.72 -11.71
N GLY A 93 -31.45 11.21 -10.55
CA GLY A 93 -31.51 11.93 -9.28
C GLY A 93 -30.41 12.98 -9.17
N ILE A 94 -30.76 14.22 -8.86
CA ILE A 94 -29.83 15.36 -8.78
C ILE A 94 -29.62 15.82 -7.33
N LYS A 95 -30.70 15.91 -6.56
CA LYS A 95 -30.68 16.40 -5.17
C LYS A 95 -31.76 15.69 -4.36
N ALA A 96 -31.50 15.47 -3.08
CA ALA A 96 -32.51 14.91 -2.18
C ALA A 96 -33.80 15.74 -2.17
N GLY A 97 -34.94 15.06 -2.25
CA GLY A 97 -36.27 15.66 -2.30
C GLY A 97 -37.25 14.86 -3.15
N THR A 98 -38.43 15.43 -3.38
CA THR A 98 -39.48 14.80 -4.18
C THR A 98 -39.91 15.70 -5.34
N THR A 99 -39.99 15.13 -6.53
CA THR A 99 -40.49 15.76 -7.77
C THR A 99 -41.47 14.84 -8.48
N VAL A 100 -42.16 15.36 -9.50
CA VAL A 100 -43.02 14.59 -10.38
C VAL A 100 -42.46 14.65 -11.79
N ILE A 101 -42.29 13.47 -12.40
CA ILE A 101 -41.99 13.32 -13.82
C ILE A 101 -43.29 13.07 -14.55
N THR A 102 -43.57 13.88 -15.57
CA THR A 102 -44.76 13.77 -16.40
C THR A 102 -44.38 13.48 -17.84
N VAL A 103 -45.01 12.46 -18.40
CA VAL A 103 -45.01 12.19 -19.84
C VAL A 103 -46.32 12.67 -20.45
N THR A 104 -46.25 13.35 -21.58
CA THR A 104 -47.40 13.85 -22.32
C THR A 104 -47.30 13.40 -23.77
N THR A 105 -48.42 12.96 -24.35
CA THR A 105 -48.50 12.65 -25.78
C THR A 105 -48.30 13.93 -26.60
N ALA A 106 -47.67 13.84 -27.76
CA ALA A 106 -47.31 15.04 -28.53
C ALA A 106 -48.50 15.89 -29.01
N ASP A 107 -49.71 15.31 -29.06
CA ASP A 107 -50.95 16.05 -29.30
C ASP A 107 -51.47 16.81 -28.06
N GLY A 108 -50.82 16.65 -26.90
CA GLY A 108 -51.16 17.28 -25.63
C GLY A 108 -52.39 16.68 -24.93
N GLY A 109 -53.04 15.66 -25.52
CA GLY A 109 -54.34 15.18 -25.08
C GLY A 109 -54.30 14.28 -23.84
N PHE A 110 -53.17 13.59 -23.59
CA PHE A 110 -53.05 12.60 -22.52
C PHE A 110 -51.72 12.71 -21.79
N SER A 111 -51.75 12.49 -20.47
CA SER A 111 -50.57 12.51 -19.61
C SER A 111 -50.58 11.39 -18.58
N ALA A 112 -49.39 10.92 -18.22
CA ALA A 112 -49.17 10.05 -17.07
C ALA A 112 -47.98 10.59 -16.25
N SER A 113 -47.97 10.28 -14.96
CA SER A 113 -46.98 10.84 -14.04
C SER A 113 -46.40 9.80 -13.08
N CYS A 114 -45.14 9.99 -12.72
CA CYS A 114 -44.44 9.23 -11.70
C CYS A 114 -43.90 10.18 -10.63
N THR A 115 -44.15 9.86 -9.35
CA THR A 115 -43.54 10.59 -8.22
C THR A 115 -42.15 10.03 -7.96
N VAL A 116 -41.14 10.89 -8.08
CA VAL A 116 -39.73 10.52 -7.88
C VAL A 116 -39.27 11.08 -6.53
N THR A 117 -38.82 10.19 -5.65
CA THR A 117 -38.19 10.55 -4.37
C THR A 117 -36.70 10.25 -4.48
N VAL A 118 -35.89 11.28 -4.31
CA VAL A 118 -34.44 11.21 -4.31
C VAL A 118 -33.94 11.33 -2.86
N THR A 119 -33.06 10.44 -2.43
CA THR A 119 -32.43 10.44 -1.10
C THR A 119 -30.92 10.55 -1.22
N ASN A 120 -30.26 11.09 -0.19
CA ASN A 120 -28.80 11.05 -0.13
C ASN A 120 -28.35 9.63 0.18
N LEU A 121 -27.30 9.17 -0.51
CA LEU A 121 -26.66 7.89 -0.20
C LEU A 121 -26.00 7.93 1.19
N PHE A 122 -25.27 9.01 1.48
CA PHE A 122 -24.56 9.19 2.74
C PHE A 122 -25.43 9.93 3.77
N ILE A 123 -25.37 9.46 5.02
CA ILE A 123 -25.94 10.14 6.17
C ILE A 123 -24.85 11.08 6.71
N VAL A 124 -25.11 12.38 6.69
CA VAL A 124 -24.12 13.42 7.00
C VAL A 124 -24.62 14.30 8.14
N ASP A 125 -23.80 14.49 9.16
CA ASP A 125 -24.00 15.53 10.16
C ASP A 125 -23.74 16.90 9.51
N ALA A 126 -24.81 17.67 9.33
CA ALA A 126 -24.77 18.98 8.67
C ALA A 126 -23.91 20.03 9.40
N ALA A 127 -23.69 19.87 10.71
CA ALA A 127 -22.89 20.83 11.48
C ALA A 127 -21.38 20.61 11.28
N THR A 128 -20.96 19.37 11.08
CA THR A 128 -19.54 19.00 11.03
C THR A 128 -19.07 18.56 9.64
N GLY A 129 -19.98 18.12 8.77
CA GLY A 129 -19.62 17.48 7.51
C GLY A 129 -19.13 16.04 7.70
N THR A 130 -19.48 15.40 8.83
CA THR A 130 -19.08 14.04 9.14
C THR A 130 -20.07 13.04 8.56
N ILE A 131 -19.58 12.03 7.84
CA ILE A 131 -20.41 10.88 7.44
C ILE A 131 -20.62 9.98 8.66
N THR A 132 -21.87 9.69 9.00
CA THR A 132 -22.25 8.82 10.13
C THR A 132 -22.86 7.50 9.70
N GLY A 133 -23.03 7.27 8.39
CA GLY A 133 -23.69 6.08 7.86
C GLY A 133 -24.00 6.19 6.36
N MET A 134 -24.62 5.15 5.83
CA MET A 134 -25.26 5.15 4.50
C MET A 134 -26.70 4.67 4.59
N ASN A 135 -27.54 5.15 3.67
CA ASN A 135 -28.93 4.74 3.53
C ASN A 135 -29.10 3.49 2.62
N ASP A 136 -28.01 2.98 2.06
CA ASP A 136 -27.98 1.87 1.10
C ASP A 136 -26.75 0.98 1.36
N SER A 137 -26.77 -0.24 0.83
CA SER A 137 -25.59 -1.11 0.81
C SER A 137 -25.08 -1.24 -0.62
N ARG A 138 -23.88 -0.69 -0.87
CA ARG A 138 -23.22 -0.73 -2.18
C ARG A 138 -21.86 -1.39 -2.05
N ALA A 139 -21.51 -2.24 -3.02
CA ALA A 139 -20.16 -2.81 -3.05
C ALA A 139 -19.08 -1.74 -3.34
N ASN A 140 -19.39 -0.70 -4.11
CA ASN A 140 -18.41 0.32 -4.47
C ASN A 140 -19.00 1.70 -4.23
N ILE A 141 -18.26 2.54 -3.52
CA ILE A 141 -18.69 3.90 -3.21
C ILE A 141 -17.57 4.92 -3.47
N GLU A 142 -17.97 6.10 -3.92
CA GLU A 142 -17.14 7.28 -3.99
C GLU A 142 -17.78 8.32 -3.07
N ILE A 143 -17.05 8.75 -2.05
CA ILE A 143 -17.54 9.81 -1.16
C ILE A 143 -17.41 11.15 -1.91
N PRO A 144 -18.50 11.91 -2.11
CA PRO A 144 -18.43 13.22 -2.74
C PRO A 144 -17.74 14.23 -1.83
N ALA A 145 -17.16 15.28 -2.41
CA ALA A 145 -16.54 16.37 -1.64
C ALA A 145 -17.55 17.16 -0.79
N ALA A 146 -18.83 17.12 -1.13
CA ALA A 146 -19.92 17.75 -0.38
C ALA A 146 -21.25 17.01 -0.59
N VAL A 147 -22.13 17.07 0.40
CA VAL A 147 -23.54 16.61 0.30
C VAL A 147 -24.43 17.79 0.70
N ASP A 148 -25.38 18.16 -0.16
CA ASP A 148 -26.27 19.32 0.03
C ASP A 148 -25.55 20.64 0.38
N GLY A 149 -24.38 20.84 -0.21
CA GLY A 149 -23.54 22.03 0.03
C GLY A 149 -22.73 21.98 1.33
N VAL A 150 -22.87 20.93 2.14
CA VAL A 150 -22.03 20.67 3.32
C VAL A 150 -20.75 19.94 2.87
N PRO A 151 -19.56 20.54 3.00
CA PRO A 151 -18.31 19.85 2.68
C PRO A 151 -18.12 18.61 3.56
N ILE A 152 -17.68 17.50 2.97
CA ILE A 152 -17.39 16.29 3.73
C ILE A 152 -15.98 16.37 4.30
N THR A 153 -15.89 16.46 5.62
CA THR A 153 -14.62 16.72 6.33
C THR A 153 -14.13 15.51 7.12
N ALA A 154 -14.99 14.53 7.40
CA ALA A 154 -14.65 13.36 8.20
C ALA A 154 -15.53 12.16 7.87
N ILE A 155 -14.98 10.97 8.14
CA ILE A 155 -15.75 9.73 8.27
C ILE A 155 -15.87 9.45 9.75
N GLY A 156 -17.09 9.40 10.27
CA GLY A 156 -17.38 9.31 11.68
C GLY A 156 -17.06 7.94 12.28
N ASN A 157 -17.18 7.86 13.60
CA ASN A 157 -17.06 6.60 14.31
C ASN A 157 -18.15 5.64 13.84
N HIS A 158 -17.81 4.37 13.62
CA HIS A 158 -18.73 3.31 13.19
C HIS A 158 -19.48 3.58 11.87
N ALA A 159 -19.07 4.58 11.07
CA ALA A 159 -19.85 5.04 9.92
C ALA A 159 -20.13 3.96 8.86
N PHE A 160 -19.22 2.99 8.71
CA PHE A 160 -19.36 1.85 7.81
C PHE A 160 -19.10 0.53 8.54
N GLU A 161 -19.31 0.47 9.87
CA GLU A 161 -19.07 -0.76 10.63
C GLU A 161 -19.91 -1.93 10.08
N TYR A 162 -19.28 -3.08 9.87
CA TYR A 162 -19.87 -4.28 9.24
C TYR A 162 -20.40 -4.10 7.81
N ASP A 163 -20.07 -2.99 7.14
CA ASP A 163 -20.55 -2.79 5.77
C ASP A 163 -19.93 -3.80 4.79
N ASN A 164 -20.69 -4.13 3.75
CA ASN A 164 -20.32 -5.06 2.70
C ASN A 164 -19.56 -4.40 1.53
N LEU A 165 -19.01 -3.20 1.75
CA LEU A 165 -18.14 -2.50 0.80
C LEU A 165 -17.04 -3.43 0.28
N ALA A 166 -16.84 -3.42 -1.03
CA ALA A 166 -15.69 -3.96 -1.73
C ALA A 166 -14.62 -2.88 -2.01
N SER A 167 -15.04 -1.65 -2.34
CA SER A 167 -14.13 -0.53 -2.52
C SER A 167 -14.71 0.83 -2.11
N ILE A 168 -13.81 1.73 -1.71
CA ILE A 168 -14.14 3.11 -1.37
C ILE A 168 -13.10 4.10 -1.91
N ILE A 169 -13.59 5.21 -2.46
CA ILE A 169 -12.79 6.39 -2.80
C ILE A 169 -13.08 7.51 -1.79
N ILE A 170 -12.03 7.98 -1.10
CA ILE A 170 -12.09 9.02 -0.07
C ILE A 170 -11.57 10.34 -0.69
N PRO A 171 -12.38 11.41 -0.73
CA PRO A 171 -12.01 12.67 -1.35
C PRO A 171 -10.99 13.43 -0.51
N ASN A 172 -10.31 14.39 -1.14
CA ASN A 172 -9.26 15.17 -0.49
C ASN A 172 -9.76 16.14 0.59
N THR A 173 -11.07 16.29 0.75
CA THR A 173 -11.69 17.12 1.79
C THR A 173 -11.71 16.42 3.16
N VAL A 174 -11.59 15.09 3.19
CA VAL A 174 -11.61 14.32 4.44
C VAL A 174 -10.30 14.50 5.20
N THR A 175 -10.42 14.89 6.46
CA THR A 175 -9.32 15.16 7.40
C THR A 175 -9.19 14.09 8.47
N ALA A 176 -10.26 13.34 8.76
CA ALA A 176 -10.25 12.30 9.79
C ALA A 176 -11.10 11.08 9.40
N ILE A 177 -10.62 9.90 9.80
CA ILE A 177 -11.37 8.64 9.82
C ILE A 177 -11.54 8.24 11.29
N GLY A 178 -12.78 8.06 11.72
CA GLY A 178 -13.15 7.79 13.10
C GLY A 178 -12.79 6.39 13.59
N THR A 179 -12.97 6.19 14.89
CA THR A 179 -12.83 4.89 15.55
C THR A 179 -13.83 3.90 14.94
N GLN A 180 -13.34 2.71 14.60
CA GLN A 180 -14.14 1.62 14.03
C GLN A 180 -14.91 1.99 12.75
N ALA A 181 -14.50 3.05 12.03
CA ALA A 181 -15.22 3.53 10.84
C ALA A 181 -15.47 2.44 9.79
N PHE A 182 -14.54 1.50 9.60
CA PHE A 182 -14.61 0.35 8.69
C PHE A 182 -14.33 -0.97 9.43
N PHE A 183 -14.66 -1.03 10.72
CA PHE A 183 -14.49 -2.25 11.51
C PHE A 183 -15.35 -3.37 10.93
N GLN A 184 -14.77 -4.55 10.75
CA GLN A 184 -15.44 -5.74 10.18
C GLN A 184 -15.97 -5.55 8.75
N CYS A 185 -15.45 -4.60 7.98
CA CYS A 185 -15.68 -4.54 6.52
C CYS A 185 -14.87 -5.64 5.81
N GLN A 186 -15.24 -6.91 5.99
CA GLN A 186 -14.45 -8.06 5.56
C GLN A 186 -14.31 -8.20 4.04
N ASN A 187 -15.18 -7.53 3.28
CA ASN A 187 -15.11 -7.49 1.82
C ASN A 187 -14.36 -6.28 1.28
N LEU A 188 -13.99 -5.31 2.14
CA LEU A 188 -13.33 -4.08 1.72
C LEU A 188 -11.90 -4.36 1.27
N ASN A 189 -11.75 -4.53 -0.04
CA ASN A 189 -10.50 -4.91 -0.67
C ASN A 189 -9.62 -3.70 -0.99
N THR A 190 -10.24 -2.58 -1.37
CA THR A 190 -9.55 -1.40 -1.89
C THR A 190 -10.04 -0.13 -1.22
N VAL A 191 -9.10 0.64 -0.68
CA VAL A 191 -9.31 2.02 -0.22
C VAL A 191 -8.42 2.92 -1.05
N THR A 192 -9.01 3.93 -1.68
CA THR A 192 -8.30 4.91 -2.50
C THR A 192 -8.46 6.29 -1.90
N PHE A 193 -7.35 6.97 -1.64
CA PHE A 193 -7.34 8.37 -1.25
C PHE A 193 -7.15 9.22 -2.51
N ALA A 194 -7.98 10.24 -2.69
CA ALA A 194 -7.79 11.21 -3.76
C ALA A 194 -6.45 11.94 -3.62
N ALA A 195 -5.91 12.43 -4.75
CA ALA A 195 -4.70 13.25 -4.77
C ALA A 195 -4.85 14.48 -3.84
N ASP A 196 -3.72 14.92 -3.26
CA ASP A 196 -3.67 16.02 -2.30
C ASP A 196 -4.57 15.80 -1.07
N SER A 197 -4.69 14.54 -0.63
CA SER A 197 -5.45 14.18 0.57
C SER A 197 -5.06 15.04 1.77
N LYS A 198 -6.08 15.49 2.53
CA LYS A 198 -5.91 16.26 3.77
C LYS A 198 -6.05 15.38 5.02
N LEU A 199 -6.04 14.06 4.87
CA LEU A 199 -6.25 13.12 5.96
C LEU A 199 -5.11 13.23 6.97
N THR A 200 -5.41 13.60 8.21
CA THR A 200 -4.42 13.72 9.30
C THR A 200 -4.51 12.59 10.30
N THR A 201 -5.69 12.00 10.49
CA THR A 201 -5.95 11.07 11.61
C THR A 201 -6.76 9.86 11.17
N ILE A 202 -6.29 8.67 11.57
CA ILE A 202 -7.01 7.40 11.47
C ILE A 202 -7.29 6.89 12.89
N GLY A 203 -8.55 6.67 13.23
CA GLY A 203 -9.01 6.30 14.56
C GLY A 203 -8.64 4.86 14.97
N ALA A 204 -8.88 4.55 16.24
CA ALA A 204 -8.63 3.22 16.78
C ALA A 204 -9.52 2.17 16.08
N ASN A 205 -8.96 1.01 15.75
CA ASN A 205 -9.64 -0.08 15.07
C ASN A 205 -10.36 0.31 13.77
N ALA A 206 -10.00 1.44 13.13
CA ALA A 206 -10.72 1.99 11.99
C ALA A 206 -10.87 1.00 10.83
N PHE A 207 -9.87 0.17 10.56
CA PHE A 207 -9.87 -0.90 9.55
C PHE A 207 -9.65 -2.29 10.19
N ASN A 208 -9.98 -2.46 11.47
CA ASN A 208 -9.81 -3.76 12.12
C ASN A 208 -10.73 -4.80 11.48
N SER A 209 -10.16 -5.96 11.12
CA SER A 209 -10.84 -7.01 10.35
C SER A 209 -11.35 -6.56 8.96
N ALA A 210 -10.75 -5.52 8.38
CA ALA A 210 -11.05 -5.11 7.01
C ALA A 210 -10.40 -6.06 5.98
N GLY A 211 -11.11 -6.29 4.88
CA GLY A 211 -10.72 -7.22 3.80
C GLY A 211 -9.56 -6.79 2.91
N LEU A 212 -8.66 -5.91 3.37
CA LEU A 212 -7.68 -5.16 2.58
C LEU A 212 -6.60 -6.05 1.92
N ARG A 213 -6.95 -6.84 0.90
CA ARG A 213 -6.04 -7.82 0.26
C ARG A 213 -5.05 -7.18 -0.72
N THR A 214 -5.13 -5.86 -0.93
CA THR A 214 -4.23 -5.10 -1.82
C THR A 214 -3.25 -4.25 -1.01
N SER A 215 -2.21 -3.76 -1.66
CA SER A 215 -1.30 -2.78 -1.04
C SER A 215 -2.05 -1.48 -0.73
N LEU A 216 -2.03 -1.05 0.52
CA LEU A 216 -2.57 0.24 0.94
C LEU A 216 -1.43 1.25 1.11
N THR A 217 -1.51 2.40 0.46
CA THR A 217 -0.58 3.52 0.69
C THR A 217 -1.34 4.63 1.42
N LEU A 218 -0.88 4.98 2.61
CA LEU A 218 -1.46 6.08 3.38
C LEU A 218 -0.93 7.42 2.87
N PRO A 219 -1.74 8.49 2.86
CA PRO A 219 -1.26 9.83 2.50
C PRO A 219 -0.17 10.32 3.46
N ASP A 220 0.82 11.06 2.94
CA ASP A 220 1.90 11.66 3.74
C ASP A 220 1.40 12.66 4.79
N SER A 221 0.19 13.20 4.62
CA SER A 221 -0.47 14.10 5.58
C SER A 221 -0.90 13.41 6.89
N VAL A 222 -0.93 12.08 6.93
CA VAL A 222 -1.37 11.33 8.11
C VAL A 222 -0.29 11.40 9.18
N THR A 223 -0.67 11.94 10.35
CA THR A 223 0.25 12.15 11.49
C THR A 223 -0.08 11.24 12.68
N SER A 224 -1.30 10.69 12.75
CA SER A 224 -1.74 9.84 13.86
C SER A 224 -2.58 8.66 13.37
N ILE A 225 -2.20 7.45 13.82
CA ILE A 225 -2.91 6.19 13.53
C ILE A 225 -3.20 5.49 14.86
N GLY A 226 -4.47 5.25 15.15
CA GLY A 226 -4.93 4.71 16.42
C GLY A 226 -4.55 3.25 16.68
N GLN A 227 -4.70 2.84 17.94
CA GLN A 227 -4.54 1.45 18.37
C GLN A 227 -5.35 0.50 17.49
N GLY A 228 -4.74 -0.61 17.06
CA GLY A 228 -5.43 -1.67 16.34
C GLY A 228 -6.00 -1.26 14.98
N ALA A 229 -5.65 -0.08 14.45
CA ALA A 229 -6.27 0.49 13.25
C ALA A 229 -6.31 -0.48 12.07
N PHE A 230 -5.32 -1.36 11.92
CA PHE A 230 -5.26 -2.37 10.86
C PHE A 230 -5.23 -3.81 11.38
N SER A 231 -5.52 -4.05 12.67
CA SER A 231 -5.45 -5.41 13.23
C SER A 231 -6.39 -6.37 12.48
N ASN A 232 -6.01 -7.64 12.32
CA ASN A 232 -6.75 -8.68 11.57
C ASN A 232 -7.06 -8.30 10.12
N SER A 233 -6.36 -7.32 9.53
CA SER A 233 -6.53 -7.00 8.12
C SER A 233 -5.80 -8.00 7.23
N ALA A 234 -6.30 -8.18 6.02
CA ALA A 234 -5.68 -9.04 5.00
C ALA A 234 -4.53 -8.34 4.23
N LEU A 235 -3.94 -7.29 4.80
CA LEU A 235 -2.87 -6.50 4.17
C LEU A 235 -1.67 -7.38 3.81
N THR A 236 -1.16 -7.21 2.59
CA THR A 236 0.09 -7.85 2.16
C THR A 236 1.30 -6.94 2.34
N THR A 237 1.11 -5.64 2.10
CA THR A 237 2.06 -4.55 2.31
C THR A 237 1.30 -3.28 2.70
N ILE A 238 1.98 -2.35 3.36
CA ILE A 238 1.45 -1.03 3.66
C ILE A 238 2.53 0.05 3.49
N GLY A 239 2.18 1.14 2.81
CA GLY A 239 2.98 2.35 2.73
C GLY A 239 2.61 3.28 3.89
N LEU A 240 3.52 3.42 4.87
CA LEU A 240 3.34 4.30 6.01
C LEU A 240 3.78 5.75 5.68
N PRO A 241 3.13 6.77 6.28
CA PRO A 241 3.50 8.18 6.08
C PRO A 241 4.92 8.46 6.58
N ALA A 242 5.71 9.20 5.82
CA ALA A 242 7.12 9.47 6.16
C ALA A 242 7.31 10.25 7.49
N GLY A 243 6.29 11.00 7.94
CA GLY A 243 6.32 11.78 9.18
C GLY A 243 5.79 11.05 10.42
N LEU A 244 5.42 9.77 10.32
CA LEU A 244 4.84 9.01 11.43
C LEU A 244 5.89 8.78 12.54
N THR A 245 5.55 9.14 13.78
CA THR A 245 6.49 9.05 14.93
C THR A 245 6.27 7.83 15.82
N ALA A 246 5.16 7.11 15.65
CA ALA A 246 4.80 5.99 16.50
C ALA A 246 4.04 4.90 15.75
N ILE A 247 4.34 3.64 16.09
CA ILE A 247 3.50 2.48 15.76
C ILE A 247 2.71 2.13 17.02
N SER A 248 1.43 2.44 17.06
CA SER A 248 0.51 2.21 18.19
C SER A 248 0.31 0.73 18.54
N ASP A 249 -0.19 0.49 19.75
CA ASP A 249 -0.54 -0.83 20.25
C ASP A 249 -1.44 -1.59 19.25
N ASN A 250 -1.15 -2.87 19.07
CA ASN A 250 -1.89 -3.79 18.20
C ASN A 250 -2.06 -3.33 16.73
N MET A 251 -1.38 -2.28 16.25
CA MET A 251 -1.69 -1.63 14.97
C MET A 251 -1.85 -2.61 13.79
N PHE A 252 -0.97 -3.60 13.70
CA PHE A 252 -0.96 -4.66 12.70
C PHE A 252 -1.19 -6.06 13.28
N LYS A 253 -1.66 -6.16 14.53
CA LYS A 253 -1.87 -7.46 15.19
C LYS A 253 -2.72 -8.39 14.32
N SER A 254 -2.25 -9.62 14.10
CA SER A 254 -2.89 -10.67 13.32
C SER A 254 -3.09 -10.33 11.84
N CYS A 255 -2.28 -9.43 11.27
CA CYS A 255 -2.17 -9.27 9.82
C CYS A 255 -1.37 -10.43 9.23
N ALA A 256 -1.96 -11.63 9.17
CA ALA A 256 -1.28 -12.87 8.81
C ALA A 256 -0.68 -12.85 7.38
N SER A 257 -1.27 -12.06 6.48
CA SER A 257 -0.80 -11.91 5.08
C SER A 257 0.28 -10.86 4.90
N LEU A 258 0.62 -10.08 5.94
CA LEU A 258 1.57 -8.98 5.85
C LEU A 258 2.99 -9.53 5.76
N THR A 259 3.64 -9.37 4.60
CA THR A 259 4.97 -9.94 4.36
C THR A 259 6.09 -8.93 4.54
N LYS A 260 5.79 -7.64 4.36
CA LYS A 260 6.76 -6.56 4.47
C LYS A 260 6.11 -5.28 4.98
N VAL A 261 6.83 -4.60 5.88
CA VAL A 261 6.53 -3.24 6.35
C VAL A 261 7.83 -2.45 6.38
N VAL A 262 7.82 -1.25 5.79
CA VAL A 262 8.91 -0.29 5.91
C VAL A 262 8.50 0.73 6.97
N LEU A 263 9.19 0.72 8.11
CA LEU A 263 8.95 1.70 9.16
C LEU A 263 9.62 3.04 8.79
N PRO A 264 8.92 4.18 8.91
CA PRO A 264 9.54 5.50 8.74
C PRO A 264 10.69 5.70 9.73
N THR A 265 11.76 6.36 9.30
CA THR A 265 12.94 6.63 10.14
C THR A 265 12.63 7.56 11.31
N THR A 266 11.51 8.27 11.26
CA THR A 266 11.00 9.17 12.30
C THR A 266 10.32 8.44 13.47
N VAL A 267 10.08 7.14 13.36
CA VAL A 267 9.42 6.37 14.42
C VAL A 267 10.32 6.27 15.65
N GLN A 268 9.79 6.73 16.78
CA GLN A 268 10.45 6.71 18.10
C GLN A 268 9.92 5.61 19.01
N THR A 269 8.68 5.18 18.80
CA THR A 269 8.01 4.21 19.70
C THR A 269 7.24 3.15 18.92
N ILE A 270 7.36 1.91 19.38
CA ILE A 270 6.52 0.78 18.97
C ILE A 270 5.66 0.41 20.18
N GLY A 271 4.38 0.10 19.94
CA GLY A 271 3.40 -0.27 20.94
C GLY A 271 3.28 -1.78 21.15
N ASN A 272 2.64 -2.16 22.26
CA ASN A 272 2.46 -3.56 22.64
C ASN A 272 1.73 -4.35 21.55
N SER A 273 2.23 -5.56 21.25
CA SER A 273 1.65 -6.44 20.23
C SER A 273 1.47 -5.82 18.84
N ALA A 274 2.24 -4.76 18.50
CA ALA A 274 2.06 -4.01 17.25
C ALA A 274 2.05 -4.90 15.99
N PHE A 275 2.90 -5.94 15.95
CA PHE A 275 3.00 -6.91 14.85
C PHE A 275 2.72 -8.35 15.31
N SER A 276 2.12 -8.55 16.50
CA SER A 276 1.84 -9.89 17.02
C SER A 276 0.96 -10.67 16.05
N GLY A 277 1.32 -11.90 15.70
CA GLY A 277 0.58 -12.76 14.77
C GLY A 277 0.68 -12.33 13.30
N CYS A 278 1.61 -11.44 12.94
CA CYS A 278 1.99 -11.22 11.54
C CYS A 278 2.81 -12.42 11.02
N THR A 279 2.15 -13.56 10.83
CA THR A 279 2.78 -14.84 10.50
C THR A 279 3.53 -14.84 9.16
N GLY A 280 3.18 -13.93 8.25
CA GLY A 280 3.83 -13.78 6.94
C GLY A 280 5.03 -12.83 6.92
N LEU A 281 5.28 -12.05 7.98
CA LEU A 281 6.32 -11.02 8.00
C LEU A 281 7.70 -11.67 8.01
N THR A 282 8.53 -11.41 7.00
CA THR A 282 9.82 -12.10 6.83
C THR A 282 11.01 -11.30 7.31
N GLU A 283 10.94 -9.98 7.22
CA GLU A 283 11.99 -9.05 7.59
C GLU A 283 11.42 -7.79 8.23
N ILE A 284 12.16 -7.21 9.16
CA ILE A 284 11.87 -5.86 9.64
C ILE A 284 13.14 -5.10 10.03
N ALA A 285 13.18 -3.82 9.67
CA ALA A 285 14.18 -2.87 10.13
C ALA A 285 13.55 -1.96 11.18
N ILE A 286 14.08 -1.99 12.40
CA ILE A 286 13.62 -1.15 13.50
C ILE A 286 14.39 0.18 13.47
N PRO A 287 13.73 1.34 13.38
CA PRO A 287 14.40 2.64 13.27
C PRO A 287 15.30 2.98 14.47
N ASP A 288 16.39 3.71 14.20
CA ASP A 288 17.43 4.09 15.18
C ASP A 288 16.90 4.82 16.43
N GLY A 289 15.76 5.50 16.30
CA GLY A 289 15.13 6.24 17.40
C GLY A 289 14.36 5.37 18.41
N VAL A 290 14.10 4.10 18.08
CA VAL A 290 13.38 3.17 18.95
C VAL A 290 14.32 2.60 20.02
N THR A 291 14.00 2.82 21.29
CA THR A 291 14.79 2.31 22.42
C THR A 291 14.21 1.06 23.07
N VAL A 292 12.95 0.74 22.81
CA VAL A 292 12.23 -0.38 23.43
C VAL A 292 11.50 -1.21 22.36
N ILE A 293 11.72 -2.52 22.37
CA ILE A 293 10.78 -3.48 21.79
C ILE A 293 9.79 -3.85 22.89
N PRO A 294 8.50 -3.46 22.79
CA PRO A 294 7.52 -3.66 23.85
C PRO A 294 7.01 -5.11 23.94
N ASP A 295 6.11 -5.37 24.88
CA ASP A 295 5.58 -6.72 25.13
C ASP A 295 4.82 -7.26 23.91
N SER A 296 5.12 -8.52 23.56
CA SER A 296 4.57 -9.27 22.43
C SER A 296 4.70 -8.57 21.07
N ALA A 297 5.59 -7.59 20.90
CA ALA A 297 5.68 -6.76 19.68
C ALA A 297 5.69 -7.59 18.38
N PHE A 298 6.46 -8.68 18.35
CA PHE A 298 6.61 -9.62 17.24
C PHE A 298 6.24 -11.07 17.64
N ASP A 299 5.41 -11.24 18.66
CA ASP A 299 4.94 -12.55 19.11
C ASP A 299 4.19 -13.28 18.00
N GLY A 300 4.62 -14.48 17.62
CA GLY A 300 3.97 -15.30 16.59
C GLY A 300 4.26 -14.84 15.16
N CYS A 301 5.30 -14.05 14.93
CA CYS A 301 5.82 -13.77 13.59
C CYS A 301 6.62 -14.97 13.05
N TRP A 302 5.93 -16.07 12.72
CA TRP A 302 6.55 -17.35 12.37
C TRP A 302 7.57 -17.26 11.22
N ALA A 303 7.31 -16.43 10.21
CA ALA A 303 8.19 -16.27 9.06
C ALA A 303 9.34 -15.27 9.25
N LEU A 304 9.42 -14.59 10.41
CA LEU A 304 10.39 -13.52 10.64
C LEU A 304 11.81 -14.08 10.76
N ALA A 305 12.58 -13.94 9.69
CA ALA A 305 13.92 -14.50 9.56
C ALA A 305 15.03 -13.47 9.77
N SER A 306 14.74 -12.18 9.58
CA SER A 306 15.71 -11.09 9.67
C SER A 306 15.14 -9.90 10.45
N VAL A 307 15.88 -9.46 11.47
CA VAL A 307 15.55 -8.28 12.27
C VAL A 307 16.79 -7.41 12.38
N GLN A 308 16.70 -6.16 11.92
CA GLN A 308 17.71 -5.14 12.18
C GLN A 308 17.29 -4.35 13.42
N LEU A 309 18.06 -4.46 14.50
CA LEU A 309 17.83 -3.74 15.75
C LEU A 309 18.63 -2.44 15.79
N PRO A 310 18.10 -1.37 16.41
CA PRO A 310 18.78 -0.10 16.48
C PRO A 310 19.90 -0.14 17.51
N SER A 311 20.96 0.63 17.28
CA SER A 311 22.14 0.65 18.15
C SER A 311 21.88 1.17 19.56
N GLY A 312 20.78 1.91 19.76
CA GLY A 312 20.34 2.48 21.04
C GLY A 312 19.26 1.68 21.77
N LEU A 313 18.94 0.45 21.34
CA LEU A 313 17.92 -0.38 22.00
C LEU A 313 18.35 -0.75 23.43
N THR A 314 17.53 -0.43 24.42
CA THR A 314 17.79 -0.71 25.84
C THR A 314 16.96 -1.87 26.39
N THR A 315 15.79 -2.15 25.81
CA THR A 315 14.85 -3.13 26.34
C THR A 315 14.19 -3.97 25.26
N ILE A 316 14.10 -5.27 25.51
CA ILE A 316 13.20 -6.19 24.80
C ILE A 316 12.18 -6.72 25.81
N GLY A 317 10.91 -6.49 25.56
CA GLY A 317 9.80 -6.84 26.45
C GLY A 317 9.49 -8.33 26.53
N THR A 318 8.53 -8.66 27.38
CA THR A 318 8.00 -10.03 27.53
C THR A 318 7.44 -10.49 26.20
N ASN A 319 7.79 -11.71 25.77
CA ASN A 319 7.39 -12.28 24.47
C ASN A 319 7.77 -11.46 23.23
N GLY A 320 8.74 -10.53 23.32
CA GLY A 320 9.07 -9.58 22.25
C GLY A 320 9.26 -10.23 20.86
N PHE A 321 9.92 -11.38 20.81
CA PHE A 321 10.11 -12.25 19.63
C PHE A 321 9.69 -13.70 19.90
N TYR A 322 8.72 -13.91 20.80
CA TYR A 322 8.18 -15.25 21.07
C TYR A 322 7.66 -15.87 19.77
N ARG A 323 7.93 -17.16 19.54
CA ARG A 323 7.49 -17.87 18.32
C ARG A 323 7.95 -17.23 17.00
N CYS A 324 9.10 -16.57 16.98
CA CYS A 324 9.76 -16.20 15.72
C CYS A 324 10.55 -17.40 15.17
N GLU A 325 9.85 -18.44 14.71
CA GLU A 325 10.43 -19.74 14.38
C GLU A 325 11.48 -19.67 13.25
N ALA A 326 11.27 -18.82 12.25
CA ALA A 326 12.23 -18.61 11.16
C ALA A 326 13.51 -17.85 11.58
N LEU A 327 13.56 -17.26 12.77
CA LEU A 327 14.69 -16.43 13.22
C LEU A 327 15.90 -17.30 13.57
N LYS A 328 16.84 -17.43 12.64
CA LYS A 328 18.04 -18.28 12.83
C LYS A 328 19.14 -17.57 13.60
N SER A 329 19.26 -16.26 13.45
CA SER A 329 20.29 -15.48 14.14
C SER A 329 19.88 -14.04 14.35
N ILE A 330 20.31 -13.46 15.47
CA ILE A 330 20.11 -12.05 15.77
C ILE A 330 21.32 -11.49 16.52
N THR A 331 21.65 -10.23 16.23
CA THR A 331 22.68 -9.49 16.98
C THR A 331 21.99 -8.49 17.89
N LEU A 332 22.23 -8.59 19.19
CA LEU A 332 21.70 -7.70 20.21
C LEU A 332 22.71 -6.58 20.48
N PRO A 333 22.28 -5.30 20.50
CA PRO A 333 23.18 -4.16 20.58
C PRO A 333 23.84 -4.03 21.95
N ALA A 334 24.94 -3.30 22.02
CA ALA A 334 25.72 -3.13 23.24
C ALA A 334 25.00 -2.30 24.32
N SER A 335 24.00 -1.51 23.91
CA SER A 335 23.13 -0.71 24.79
C SER A 335 22.06 -1.52 25.50
N LEU A 336 21.87 -2.81 25.16
CA LEU A 336 20.77 -3.60 25.69
C LEU A 336 20.94 -3.84 27.19
N GLU A 337 19.98 -3.40 27.99
CA GLU A 337 20.00 -3.47 29.45
C GLU A 337 19.09 -4.58 29.99
N THR A 338 17.94 -4.81 29.36
CA THR A 338 16.92 -5.75 29.85
C THR A 338 16.31 -6.62 28.75
N ILE A 339 16.07 -7.89 29.09
CA ILE A 339 15.31 -8.85 28.26
C ILE A 339 14.19 -9.42 29.12
N GLY A 340 12.96 -9.27 28.64
CA GLY A 340 11.73 -9.75 29.25
C GLY A 340 11.57 -11.26 29.19
N GLN A 341 10.58 -11.75 29.93
CA GLN A 341 10.29 -13.17 30.02
C GLN A 341 9.90 -13.72 28.64
N GLN A 342 10.40 -14.90 28.26
CA GLN A 342 10.06 -15.55 26.99
C GLN A 342 10.32 -14.74 25.72
N ALA A 343 11.15 -13.69 25.81
CA ALA A 343 11.44 -12.79 24.69
C ALA A 343 11.89 -13.51 23.42
N PHE A 344 12.62 -14.63 23.55
CA PHE A 344 13.05 -15.47 22.42
C PHE A 344 12.69 -16.95 22.62
N ASP A 345 11.66 -17.24 23.41
CA ASP A 345 11.17 -18.60 23.53
C ASP A 345 10.53 -19.05 22.20
N GLU A 346 10.70 -20.32 21.84
CA GLU A 346 10.32 -20.87 20.52
C GLU A 346 10.89 -20.11 19.30
N ALA A 347 11.85 -19.20 19.45
CA ALA A 347 12.51 -18.54 18.31
C ALA A 347 13.59 -19.44 17.69
N GLY A 348 13.69 -19.44 16.35
CA GLY A 348 14.66 -20.27 15.62
C GLY A 348 14.42 -21.78 15.74
N THR A 349 13.20 -22.17 16.12
CA THR A 349 12.73 -23.56 16.05
C THR A 349 12.46 -23.93 14.59
N VAL A 350 12.84 -25.13 14.20
CA VAL A 350 12.40 -25.71 12.92
C VAL A 350 11.25 -26.64 13.27
N ASP A 351 10.11 -26.49 12.58
CA ASP A 351 8.97 -27.40 12.67
C ASP A 351 9.38 -28.78 12.10
N ASP A 352 10.12 -29.54 12.91
CA ASP A 352 10.46 -30.95 12.66
C ASP A 352 9.54 -31.82 13.54
N PRO A 353 8.64 -32.62 12.94
CA PRO A 353 7.66 -33.42 13.67
C PRO A 353 8.27 -34.49 14.58
N ASN A 354 9.59 -34.73 14.51
CA ASN A 354 10.29 -35.71 15.34
C ASN A 354 11.35 -35.09 16.27
N ARG A 355 11.62 -33.77 16.20
CA ARG A 355 12.59 -33.13 17.10
C ARG A 355 12.52 -31.59 17.10
N ILE A 356 12.20 -30.97 18.24
CA ILE A 356 12.49 -29.54 18.45
C ILE A 356 14.04 -29.39 18.55
N ILE A 357 14.70 -29.09 17.44
CA ILE A 357 16.10 -28.65 17.40
C ILE A 357 16.16 -27.16 17.09
N THR A 358 16.13 -26.34 18.14
CA THR A 358 16.40 -24.91 18.02
C THR A 358 17.82 -24.68 17.49
N LYS A 359 17.98 -23.87 16.45
CA LYS A 359 19.28 -23.41 15.93
C LYS A 359 19.42 -21.88 16.02
N LEU A 360 18.74 -21.25 16.98
CA LEU A 360 18.86 -19.83 17.22
C LEU A 360 20.29 -19.50 17.68
N LYS A 361 20.89 -18.53 17.01
CA LYS A 361 22.18 -17.95 17.34
C LYS A 361 22.00 -16.49 17.76
N ILE A 362 22.16 -16.21 19.05
CA ILE A 362 22.10 -14.83 19.57
C ILE A 362 23.52 -14.33 19.79
N THR A 363 23.89 -13.21 19.19
CA THR A 363 25.20 -12.56 19.39
C THR A 363 25.01 -11.27 20.16
N PHE A 364 25.62 -11.14 21.34
CA PHE A 364 25.60 -9.93 22.14
C PHE A 364 26.80 -9.04 21.79
N ALA A 365 26.53 -7.80 21.37
CA ALA A 365 27.57 -6.82 21.08
C ALA A 365 28.14 -6.15 22.35
N GLY A 366 27.51 -6.32 23.52
CA GLY A 366 27.93 -5.75 24.80
C GLY A 366 27.86 -6.74 25.97
N ASN A 367 27.81 -6.21 27.19
CA ASN A 367 27.69 -6.99 28.42
C ASN A 367 26.35 -7.75 28.48
N ALA A 368 26.26 -8.75 29.35
CA ALA A 368 25.03 -9.49 29.56
C ALA A 368 23.93 -8.58 30.14
N PRO A 369 22.74 -8.49 29.50
CA PRO A 369 21.62 -7.74 30.06
C PRO A 369 21.01 -8.45 31.26
N THR A 370 20.22 -7.71 32.03
CA THR A 370 19.36 -8.26 33.08
C THR A 370 18.22 -9.05 32.42
N LEU A 371 18.06 -10.32 32.81
CA LEU A 371 16.91 -11.11 32.40
C LEU A 371 15.78 -10.97 33.42
N ALA A 372 14.56 -10.79 32.94
CA ALA A 372 13.37 -10.87 33.79
C ALA A 372 13.25 -12.27 34.42
N THR A 373 12.78 -12.31 35.67
CA THR A 373 12.57 -13.54 36.44
C THR A 373 11.09 -13.94 36.39
N GLY A 374 10.77 -15.20 36.09
CA GLY A 374 9.38 -15.67 35.96
C GLY A 374 9.27 -17.13 35.50
N ILE A 375 8.05 -17.56 35.16
CA ILE A 375 7.71 -18.91 34.67
C ILE A 375 7.90 -19.05 33.15
N GLY A 376 9.08 -19.47 32.68
CA GLY A 376 9.32 -19.70 31.25
C GLY A 376 10.78 -19.51 30.87
N LEU A 377 11.15 -19.94 29.67
CA LEU A 377 12.52 -19.81 29.17
C LEU A 377 12.68 -18.44 28.51
N ASN A 378 13.70 -17.65 28.84
CA ASN A 378 13.95 -16.40 28.11
C ASN A 378 14.42 -16.62 26.67
N PHE A 379 14.98 -17.81 26.41
CA PHE A 379 15.49 -18.26 25.12
C PHE A 379 15.03 -19.69 24.84
N ALA A 380 14.74 -20.01 23.58
CA ALA A 380 14.43 -21.37 23.17
C ALA A 380 15.55 -22.36 23.57
N LYS A 381 15.16 -23.54 24.05
CA LYS A 381 16.11 -24.59 24.46
C LYS A 381 17.01 -25.00 23.30
N GLY A 382 18.33 -25.03 23.52
CA GLY A 382 19.33 -25.33 22.49
C GLY A 382 19.92 -24.09 21.79
N THR A 383 19.51 -22.89 22.19
CA THR A 383 20.08 -21.63 21.68
C THR A 383 21.60 -21.59 21.87
N THR A 384 22.32 -21.06 20.87
CA THR A 384 23.74 -20.70 21.01
C THR A 384 23.85 -19.21 21.31
N ILE A 385 24.33 -18.88 22.50
CA ILE A 385 24.63 -17.52 22.93
C ILE A 385 26.09 -17.24 22.65
N GLN A 386 26.36 -16.21 21.85
CA GLN A 386 27.68 -15.70 21.56
C GLN A 386 27.89 -14.33 22.17
N TYR A 387 29.06 -14.10 22.73
CA TYR A 387 29.50 -12.80 23.24
C TYR A 387 30.98 -12.63 22.95
N TYR A 388 31.45 -11.38 22.90
CA TYR A 388 32.83 -11.09 22.57
C TYR A 388 33.73 -11.04 23.80
N ALA A 389 34.99 -11.39 23.61
CA ALA A 389 36.00 -11.30 24.66
C ALA A 389 36.02 -9.90 25.30
N GLY A 390 35.96 -9.85 26.63
CA GLY A 390 35.86 -8.61 27.41
C GLY A 390 34.44 -8.23 27.84
N CYS A 391 33.39 -8.85 27.27
CA CYS A 391 32.03 -8.71 27.78
C CYS A 391 31.88 -9.41 29.13
N THR A 392 31.22 -8.76 30.09
CA THR A 392 30.99 -9.24 31.45
C THR A 392 29.54 -9.72 31.66
N GLY A 393 29.29 -10.45 32.74
CA GLY A 393 27.94 -10.88 33.16
C GLY A 393 27.48 -12.24 32.63
N PHE A 394 28.13 -12.80 31.62
CA PHE A 394 27.83 -14.14 31.08
C PHE A 394 28.48 -15.28 31.90
N ALA A 395 29.67 -15.05 32.46
CA ALA A 395 30.40 -16.06 33.22
C ALA A 395 30.02 -16.03 34.71
N GLY A 396 29.52 -17.14 35.25
CA GLY A 396 29.45 -17.38 36.70
C GLY A 396 28.19 -16.95 37.44
N VAL A 397 27.20 -16.35 36.75
CA VAL A 397 25.98 -15.82 37.39
C VAL A 397 24.73 -16.46 36.77
N GLN A 398 23.86 -17.05 37.59
CA GLN A 398 22.49 -17.38 37.18
C GLN A 398 21.78 -16.07 36.79
N PRO A 399 21.04 -15.99 35.68
CA PRO A 399 20.50 -17.08 34.87
C PRO A 399 21.30 -17.39 33.58
N TRP A 400 22.54 -16.88 33.42
CA TRP A 400 23.38 -17.04 32.21
C TRP A 400 24.29 -18.28 32.24
N LYS A 401 24.18 -19.09 33.29
CA LYS A 401 24.93 -20.33 33.48
C LYS A 401 24.00 -21.53 33.65
N ASP A 402 23.33 -21.93 32.58
CA ASP A 402 22.60 -23.22 32.52
C ASP A 402 22.92 -23.99 31.23
N PRO A 403 23.91 -24.92 31.26
CA PRO A 403 24.30 -25.70 30.08
C PRO A 403 23.23 -26.72 29.64
N SER A 404 22.19 -26.95 30.45
CA SER A 404 21.05 -27.78 30.04
C SER A 404 20.08 -27.03 29.10
N MET A 405 20.21 -25.70 29.06
CA MET A 405 19.30 -24.80 28.36
C MET A 405 19.90 -24.22 27.07
N TYR A 406 21.15 -23.78 27.09
CA TYR A 406 21.81 -23.14 25.94
C TYR A 406 23.32 -23.36 25.97
N THR A 407 23.99 -23.10 24.84
CA THR A 407 25.46 -23.15 24.74
C THR A 407 26.03 -21.73 24.76
N LEU A 408 27.02 -21.47 25.63
CA LEU A 408 27.78 -20.21 25.63
C LEU A 408 29.04 -20.35 24.79
N VAL A 409 29.30 -19.36 23.92
CA VAL A 409 30.50 -19.28 23.10
C VAL A 409 31.09 -17.87 23.22
N GLU A 410 32.30 -17.77 23.75
CA GLU A 410 33.09 -16.53 23.69
C GLU A 410 33.77 -16.42 22.33
N LEU A 411 33.67 -15.26 21.69
CA LEU A 411 34.27 -14.94 20.41
C LEU A 411 35.57 -14.16 20.59
N ASN A 412 36.58 -14.49 19.78
CA ASN A 412 37.89 -13.84 19.80
C ASN A 412 37.80 -12.41 19.27
N ALA A 413 37.68 -11.44 20.20
CA ALA A 413 37.45 -10.03 19.95
C ALA A 413 36.25 -9.73 19.03
N GLN A 414 35.66 -8.53 19.18
CA GLN A 414 34.72 -8.04 18.17
C GLN A 414 35.43 -8.09 16.81
N PRO A 415 34.81 -8.59 15.71
CA PRO A 415 35.27 -8.18 14.40
C PRO A 415 35.31 -6.65 14.46
N ILE A 416 36.44 -6.06 14.07
CA ILE A 416 36.59 -4.60 14.07
C ILE A 416 35.37 -4.07 13.33
N THR A 417 34.42 -3.50 14.07
CA THR A 417 33.28 -2.86 13.47
C THR A 417 33.91 -1.66 12.78
N ASN A 418 33.92 -1.69 11.45
CA ASN A 418 34.18 -0.51 10.65
C ASN A 418 33.11 0.48 11.09
N THR A 419 33.48 1.34 12.04
CA THR A 419 32.64 2.45 12.45
C THR A 419 32.37 3.22 11.17
N ALA A 420 31.11 3.52 10.85
CA ALA A 420 30.81 4.47 9.80
C ALA A 420 31.58 5.75 10.15
N ILE A 421 32.65 6.04 9.41
CA ILE A 421 33.39 7.27 9.58
C ILE A 421 32.54 8.34 8.89
N SER A 422 31.66 8.99 9.65
CA SER A 422 31.00 10.20 9.17
C SER A 422 32.05 11.29 8.96
N GLY A 423 31.97 12.01 7.83
CA GLY A 423 32.88 13.11 7.52
C GLY A 423 34.21 12.72 6.85
N VAL A 424 34.32 11.53 6.22
CA VAL A 424 35.46 11.26 5.32
C VAL A 424 35.34 12.13 4.07
N THR A 425 36.12 13.20 4.02
CA THR A 425 36.35 13.95 2.77
C THR A 425 37.47 13.28 2.00
N ILE A 426 37.18 12.78 0.81
CA ILE A 426 38.21 12.33 -0.14
C ILE A 426 38.54 13.54 -1.02
N PRO A 427 39.72 14.19 -0.87
CA PRO A 427 40.11 15.23 -1.81
C PRO A 427 40.37 14.60 -3.17
N PHE A 428 39.49 14.89 -4.13
CA PHE A 428 39.75 14.65 -5.55
C PHE A 428 40.21 15.98 -6.15
N ASN A 429 41.26 15.95 -6.95
CA ASN A 429 41.89 17.18 -7.47
C ASN A 429 40.91 17.89 -8.44
N GLY A 430 40.18 18.88 -7.95
CA GLY A 430 39.18 19.66 -8.70
C GLY A 430 37.99 20.14 -7.85
N ASP A 431 38.22 21.17 -7.03
CA ASP A 431 37.29 22.20 -6.52
C ASP A 431 35.89 21.87 -5.95
N THR A 432 35.52 20.63 -5.61
CA THR A 432 34.35 20.44 -4.70
C THR A 432 34.49 19.20 -3.83
N PRO A 433 34.50 19.33 -2.48
CA PRO A 433 34.55 18.18 -1.58
C PRO A 433 33.26 17.35 -1.68
N VAL A 434 33.40 16.06 -1.99
CA VAL A 434 32.27 15.11 -1.99
C VAL A 434 31.99 14.68 -0.55
N THR A 435 30.76 14.89 -0.09
CA THR A 435 30.30 14.42 1.22
C THR A 435 29.58 13.08 1.02
N ALA A 436 30.11 12.00 1.59
CA ALA A 436 29.45 10.70 1.55
C ALA A 436 28.19 10.73 2.44
N ILE A 437 27.04 10.41 1.86
CA ILE A 437 25.79 10.15 2.60
C ILE A 437 25.70 8.62 2.75
N THR A 438 25.81 8.11 3.97
CA THR A 438 25.58 6.70 4.28
C THR A 438 24.17 6.52 4.80
N ALA A 439 23.41 5.57 4.24
CA ALA A 439 22.20 5.03 4.86
C ALA A 439 22.34 3.50 4.99
N ASP A 440 22.52 3.04 6.24
CA ASP A 440 22.44 1.64 6.76
C ASP A 440 23.60 0.64 6.41
N PRO A 441 23.97 -0.33 7.28
CA PRO A 441 25.32 -0.45 7.82
C PRO A 441 25.95 -1.84 7.50
N GLN A 442 25.52 -2.49 6.42
CA GLN A 442 26.19 -3.68 5.88
C GLN A 442 26.62 -3.45 4.42
N TYR A 443 27.42 -2.40 4.24
CA TYR A 443 28.38 -2.10 3.15
C TYR A 443 27.88 -2.06 1.70
N THR A 444 26.82 -1.30 1.41
CA THR A 444 26.64 -0.68 0.09
C THR A 444 26.11 0.75 0.23
N GLY A 445 26.87 1.73 -0.24
CA GLY A 445 26.40 3.10 -0.45
C GLY A 445 26.47 3.43 -1.94
N THR A 446 25.51 4.19 -2.47
CA THR A 446 25.58 4.72 -3.84
C THR A 446 26.12 6.14 -3.76
N VAL A 447 27.28 6.41 -4.37
CA VAL A 447 27.79 7.78 -4.54
C VAL A 447 27.33 8.26 -5.91
N SER A 448 26.39 9.19 -5.94
CA SER A 448 25.95 9.83 -7.18
C SER A 448 26.70 11.15 -7.35
N TRP A 449 27.41 11.31 -8.46
CA TRP A 449 27.91 12.62 -8.92
C TRP A 449 27.41 12.89 -10.33
N THR A 450 27.32 14.16 -10.69
CA THR A 450 27.04 14.61 -12.05
C THR A 450 28.35 15.09 -12.66
N GLU A 451 28.87 14.34 -13.63
CA GLU A 451 29.97 14.83 -14.47
C GLU A 451 29.48 14.97 -15.90
N THR A 452 30.05 15.95 -16.60
CA THR A 452 29.74 16.20 -18.00
C THR A 452 30.99 15.89 -18.82
N ILE A 453 30.99 14.78 -19.57
CA ILE A 453 32.09 14.47 -20.49
C ILE A 453 31.65 14.94 -21.87
N SER A 454 32.38 15.92 -22.44
CA SER A 454 32.10 16.48 -23.77
C SER A 454 30.65 16.98 -23.97
N GLY A 455 30.06 17.61 -22.93
CA GLY A 455 28.72 18.18 -23.00
C GLY A 455 27.56 17.18 -22.82
N THR A 456 27.84 15.90 -22.58
CA THR A 456 26.81 14.89 -22.27
C THR A 456 26.86 14.52 -20.78
N PRO A 457 25.73 14.59 -20.04
CA PRO A 457 25.68 14.14 -18.65
C PRO A 457 25.90 12.64 -18.55
N VAL A 458 26.84 12.21 -17.71
CA VAL A 458 27.02 10.80 -17.36
C VAL A 458 26.32 10.58 -16.02
N THR A 459 25.22 9.84 -16.03
CA THR A 459 24.49 9.45 -14.83
C THR A 459 24.65 7.95 -14.63
N ASN A 460 24.99 7.54 -13.40
CA ASN A 460 25.11 6.16 -12.89
C ASN A 460 26.54 5.61 -12.85
N PHE A 461 27.28 5.99 -11.81
CA PHE A 461 28.40 5.20 -11.31
C PHE A 461 28.00 4.52 -10.01
N MET A 462 28.27 3.23 -9.89
CA MET A 462 28.28 2.55 -8.59
C MET A 462 29.74 2.42 -8.15
N ALA A 463 30.06 3.03 -7.00
CA ALA A 463 31.29 2.79 -6.28
C ALA A 463 31.00 2.01 -5.01
N TRP A 464 31.82 1.00 -4.71
CA TRP A 464 31.77 0.29 -3.43
C TRP A 464 33.00 0.64 -2.61
N LEU A 465 32.78 1.12 -1.39
CA LEU A 465 33.84 1.44 -0.44
C LEU A 465 34.04 0.26 0.51
N PHE A 466 35.20 -0.39 0.45
CA PHE A 466 35.60 -1.42 1.40
C PHE A 466 36.84 -0.95 2.17
N VAL A 467 36.72 -0.78 3.48
CA VAL A 467 37.86 -0.51 4.37
C VAL A 467 38.31 -1.85 4.95
N ARG A 468 39.55 -2.26 4.69
CA ARG A 468 40.18 -3.40 5.40
C ARG A 468 41.12 -2.86 6.47
N ALA A 469 41.06 -3.48 7.64
CA ALA A 469 42.10 -3.37 8.65
C ALA A 469 42.78 -4.73 8.74
N ASP A 470 44.08 -4.78 8.46
CA ASP A 470 44.85 -6.01 8.58
C ASP A 470 45.16 -6.26 10.06
N SER A 471 45.05 -7.52 10.49
CA SER A 471 45.32 -7.92 11.86
C SER A 471 46.82 -7.83 12.16
N GLY A 472 47.25 -6.68 12.69
CA GLY A 472 48.58 -6.46 13.24
C GLY A 472 49.33 -5.29 12.57
N GLY A 473 49.26 -4.11 13.20
CA GLY A 473 50.07 -2.94 12.83
C GLY A 473 49.24 -1.74 12.36
N ALA A 474 49.75 -0.53 12.64
CA ALA A 474 49.08 0.76 12.53
C ALA A 474 48.77 1.26 11.10
N HIS A 475 48.24 0.41 10.23
CA HIS A 475 47.84 0.78 8.87
C HIS A 475 46.34 0.57 8.64
N ARG A 476 45.65 1.64 8.21
CA ARG A 476 44.26 1.62 7.75
C ARG A 476 44.29 1.78 6.23
N SER A 477 43.72 0.83 5.47
CA SER A 477 43.64 0.92 4.01
C SER A 477 42.19 1.08 3.56
N VAL A 478 41.97 2.03 2.65
CA VAL A 478 40.67 2.29 2.03
C VAL A 478 40.76 1.78 0.60
N THR A 479 39.92 0.81 0.23
CA THR A 479 39.84 0.27 -1.13
C THR A 479 38.53 0.71 -1.75
N VAL A 480 38.63 1.54 -2.80
CA VAL A 480 37.48 2.01 -3.58
C VAL A 480 37.38 1.15 -4.84
N TRP A 481 36.23 0.52 -5.03
CA TRP A 481 35.88 -0.20 -6.27
C TRP A 481 34.94 0.68 -7.09
N TYR A 482 35.12 0.74 -8.40
CA TYR A 482 34.17 1.38 -9.30
C TYR A 482 33.89 0.47 -10.49
N ASN A 483 32.63 0.45 -10.94
CA ASN A 483 32.22 -0.23 -12.17
C ASN A 483 31.81 0.83 -13.20
N SER A 484 32.57 0.96 -14.29
CA SER A 484 32.16 1.79 -15.42
C SER A 484 31.45 0.91 -16.45
N GLN A 485 30.12 0.98 -16.54
CA GLN A 485 29.43 0.54 -17.75
C GLN A 485 29.63 1.60 -18.84
N TYR A 486 30.72 1.51 -19.59
CA TYR A 486 30.88 2.29 -20.81
C TYR A 486 30.20 1.51 -21.94
N ASN A 487 29.04 1.98 -22.39
CA ASN A 487 28.34 1.39 -23.53
C ASN A 487 28.98 1.94 -24.81
N ASP A 488 29.84 1.14 -25.46
CA ASP A 488 30.69 1.51 -26.61
C ASP A 488 29.90 1.89 -27.90
N ALA A 489 28.57 1.90 -27.86
CA ALA A 489 27.72 2.06 -29.04
C ALA A 489 27.56 3.52 -29.55
N LYS A 490 28.20 4.53 -28.93
CA LYS A 490 27.98 5.96 -29.24
C LYS A 490 29.22 6.79 -29.61
N LEU A 491 30.35 6.18 -29.94
CA LEU A 491 31.50 6.92 -30.49
C LEU A 491 31.78 6.46 -31.93
N GLY A 492 31.59 7.38 -32.88
CA GLY A 492 31.94 7.17 -34.28
C GLY A 492 33.39 6.75 -34.45
N SER A 493 33.65 5.94 -35.47
CA SER A 493 34.96 5.42 -35.84
C SER A 493 36.00 6.56 -35.94
N GLY A 494 36.92 6.66 -34.97
CA GLY A 494 38.03 7.61 -35.08
C GLY A 494 38.86 7.88 -33.83
N THR A 495 38.30 7.79 -32.62
CA THR A 495 39.04 8.07 -31.39
C THR A 495 39.45 6.78 -30.68
N ARG A 496 40.74 6.43 -30.76
CA ARG A 496 41.35 5.41 -29.88
C ARG A 496 41.12 5.83 -28.43
N GLY A 497 40.36 5.03 -27.68
CA GLY A 497 40.06 5.27 -26.27
C GLY A 497 41.33 5.42 -25.44
N GLN A 498 41.48 6.57 -24.79
CA GLN A 498 42.43 6.74 -23.69
C GLN A 498 41.93 5.89 -22.52
N ARG A 499 42.77 4.98 -22.02
CA ARG A 499 42.45 4.17 -20.86
C ARG A 499 42.57 5.05 -19.62
N LEU A 500 41.54 5.03 -18.78
CA LEU A 500 41.50 5.73 -17.48
C LEU A 500 42.64 5.30 -16.52
N SER A 501 43.35 4.19 -16.82
CA SER A 501 44.56 3.77 -16.11
C SER A 501 45.67 4.81 -16.14
N ASP A 502 45.72 5.66 -17.16
CA ASP A 502 46.85 6.57 -17.40
C ASP A 502 46.75 7.87 -16.56
N PHE A 503 45.59 8.15 -15.95
CA PHE A 503 45.38 9.33 -15.09
C PHE A 503 45.85 9.12 -13.64
N LEU A 504 45.89 7.87 -13.17
CA LEU A 504 46.20 7.54 -11.77
C LEU A 504 47.71 7.35 -11.49
N TRP A 505 48.56 7.44 -12.52
CA TRP A 505 50.02 7.24 -12.40
C TRP A 505 50.82 8.53 -12.24
N SER A 506 50.18 9.66 -11.90
CA SER A 506 50.85 10.97 -11.87
C SER A 506 51.26 11.51 -10.50
N ASP A 507 50.94 10.86 -9.37
CA ASP A 507 51.49 11.32 -8.08
C ASP A 507 51.75 10.20 -7.08
N SER A 508 53.00 9.74 -7.05
CA SER A 508 53.53 8.75 -6.10
C SER A 508 53.91 9.41 -4.77
N ARG A 509 52.96 10.07 -4.09
CA ARG A 509 53.21 10.65 -2.76
C ARG A 509 52.34 9.96 -1.70
N CYS A 510 53.01 9.43 -0.68
CA CYS A 510 52.35 8.91 0.52
C CYS A 510 51.67 10.09 1.22
N HIS A 511 50.35 10.00 1.41
CA HIS A 511 49.61 11.02 2.14
C HIS A 511 49.35 10.55 3.58
N HIS A 512 49.62 11.44 4.53
CA HIS A 512 49.36 11.25 5.95
C HIS A 512 47.98 11.81 6.30
N ASN A 513 47.24 11.13 7.16
CA ASN A 513 46.11 11.75 7.85
C ASN A 513 46.61 12.73 8.95
N PRO A 514 45.73 13.53 9.59
CA PRO A 514 46.11 14.46 10.68
C PRO A 514 46.77 13.77 11.90
N SER A 515 46.75 12.43 11.96
CA SER A 515 47.35 11.59 12.98
C SER A 515 48.66 10.93 12.56
N GLY A 516 49.20 11.25 11.37
CA GLY A 516 50.50 10.75 10.89
C GLY A 516 50.50 9.36 10.22
N ASN A 517 49.33 8.76 9.93
CA ASN A 517 49.27 7.42 9.34
C ASN A 517 49.43 7.45 7.81
N VAL A 518 50.30 6.59 7.27
CA VAL A 518 50.54 6.42 5.82
C VAL A 518 49.41 5.60 5.18
N ILE A 519 48.74 6.16 4.17
CA ILE A 519 47.75 5.47 3.34
C ILE A 519 48.38 5.12 1.98
N ARG A 520 48.32 3.85 1.56
CA ARG A 520 48.72 3.41 0.20
C ARG A 520 47.54 2.72 -0.48
N PRO A 521 47.10 3.17 -1.67
CA PRO A 521 46.05 2.49 -2.42
C PRO A 521 46.60 1.25 -3.15
N LEU A 522 45.90 0.12 -3.03
CA LEU A 522 46.11 -1.10 -3.84
C LEU A 522 44.97 -1.18 -4.86
N LEU A 523 45.30 -1.22 -6.15
CA LEU A 523 44.32 -1.36 -7.23
C LEU A 523 44.41 -2.76 -7.84
N TYR A 524 43.29 -3.50 -7.88
CA TYR A 524 43.18 -4.77 -8.62
C TYR A 524 42.40 -4.56 -9.91
N ASN A 525 42.94 -5.03 -11.04
CA ASN A 525 42.24 -5.06 -12.32
C ASN A 525 41.50 -6.39 -12.47
N HIS A 526 40.17 -6.34 -12.63
CA HIS A 526 39.37 -7.53 -12.96
C HIS A 526 38.92 -7.52 -14.43
N ARG A 527 38.86 -8.70 -15.05
CA ARG A 527 38.21 -8.90 -16.35
C ARG A 527 36.87 -9.63 -16.16
N LEU A 528 35.85 -9.17 -16.86
CA LEU A 528 34.56 -9.86 -16.98
C LEU A 528 34.57 -10.72 -18.25
N ASN A 529 33.81 -11.83 -18.25
CA ASN A 529 33.54 -12.55 -19.49
C ASN A 529 32.38 -11.91 -20.28
N SER A 530 32.10 -12.40 -21.49
CA SER A 530 31.04 -11.91 -22.38
C SER A 530 29.61 -12.07 -21.84
N SER A 531 29.45 -12.71 -20.69
CA SER A 531 28.18 -12.90 -19.98
C SER A 531 28.13 -12.12 -18.66
N ASN A 532 29.04 -11.17 -18.44
CA ASN A 532 29.16 -10.34 -17.22
C ASN A 532 29.47 -11.12 -15.93
N ASN A 533 30.03 -12.33 -16.03
CA ASN A 533 30.51 -13.04 -14.85
C ASN A 533 31.94 -12.64 -14.52
N LEU A 534 32.22 -12.51 -13.22
CA LEU A 534 33.53 -12.18 -12.68
C LEU A 534 34.50 -13.35 -12.88
N LEU A 535 35.57 -13.14 -13.64
CA LEU A 535 36.67 -14.10 -13.72
C LEU A 535 37.64 -13.79 -12.57
N PHE A 536 37.69 -14.65 -11.56
CA PHE A 536 38.75 -14.59 -10.55
C PHE A 536 40.06 -15.05 -11.19
N GLN A 537 40.96 -14.13 -11.52
CA GLN A 537 42.39 -14.43 -11.58
C GLN A 537 42.98 -14.13 -10.21
N SER A 538 43.45 -15.17 -9.51
CA SER A 538 44.39 -14.96 -8.42
C SER A 538 45.72 -14.56 -9.05
N ASP A 539 46.16 -13.32 -8.83
CA ASP A 539 47.59 -13.04 -8.95
C ASP A 539 48.18 -13.02 -7.55
N ARG A 540 49.17 -13.90 -7.35
CA ARG A 540 50.01 -13.92 -6.15
C ARG A 540 50.85 -12.66 -6.16
N ARG A 541 50.62 -11.77 -5.20
CA ARG A 541 51.66 -11.09 -4.43
C ARG A 541 51.06 -10.38 -3.23
#